data_AF-A0A368EWJ8-F1
#
_entry.id   AF-A0A368EWJ8-F1
#
_cell.length_a   1.000
_cell.length_b   1.000
_cell.length_c   1.000
_cell.angle_alpha   90.00
_cell.angle_beta   90.00
_cell.angle_gamma   90.00
#
_symmetry.space_group_name_H-M   'P 1'
#
loop_
_entity.id
_entity.type
_entity.pdbx_description
1 polymer ?
#
loop_
_entity_poly.entity_id
_entity_poly.type
_entity_poly.pdbx_seq_one_letter_code
_entity_poly.pdbx_strand_id
1 'polypeptide(L)'
;MTYGCERAKFYLQVEDDIEAAPEYLRIIRNYIKFNEERPWFLMEFSELGFIGKLFRCVDVKAVTSTIALYYRFKPVDWILDDMLRSRYCALGEPHEKCLE
;
A
#
# COMPACT_ATOMS: atom_id res chain seq x y z
N MET A 1 1.17 9.68 -8.73
CA MET A 1 0.91 9.34 -7.31
C MET A 1 1.27 10.48 -6.37
N THR A 2 2.53 10.96 -6.32
CA THR A 2 3.01 11.95 -5.34
C THR A 2 2.32 13.31 -5.39
N TYR A 3 1.93 13.78 -6.58
CA TYR A 3 1.20 15.06 -6.74
C TYR A 3 -0.13 15.10 -5.94
N GLY A 4 -0.76 13.94 -5.73
CA GLY A 4 -2.03 13.86 -4.99
C GLY A 4 -1.89 14.22 -3.51
N CYS A 5 -0.67 14.16 -2.97
CA CYS A 5 -0.37 14.43 -1.57
C CYS A 5 -0.52 15.91 -1.20
N GLU A 6 -0.58 16.81 -2.18
CA GLU A 6 -0.88 18.24 -1.94
C GLU A 6 -2.38 18.48 -1.71
N ARG A 7 -3.23 17.49 -2.02
CA ARG A 7 -4.69 17.64 -2.05
C ARG A 7 -5.44 16.69 -1.13
N ALA A 8 -4.76 15.67 -0.62
CA ALA A 8 -5.35 14.63 0.22
C ALA A 8 -4.38 14.18 1.31
N LYS A 9 -4.92 13.55 2.37
CA LYS A 9 -4.12 12.93 3.46
C LYS A 9 -3.74 11.48 3.15
N PHE A 10 -4.52 10.83 2.29
CA PHE A 10 -4.38 9.41 1.96
C PHE A 10 -4.42 9.25 0.44
N TYR A 11 -3.73 8.21 -0.05
CA TYR A 11 -3.72 7.79 -1.44
C TYR A 11 -4.22 6.34 -1.51
N LEU A 12 -5.30 6.09 -2.24
CA LEU A 12 -5.83 4.76 -2.49
C LEU A 12 -5.53 4.38 -3.94
N GLN A 13 -4.82 3.27 -4.15
CA GLN A 13 -4.58 2.74 -5.49
C GLN A 13 -5.74 1.87 -5.95
N VAL A 14 -6.24 2.15 -7.15
CA VAL A 14 -7.30 1.39 -7.84
C VAL A 14 -6.97 1.30 -9.32
N GLU A 15 -7.58 0.33 -10.01
CA GLU A 15 -7.59 0.21 -11.47
C GLU A 15 -8.88 0.81 -12.06
N ASP A 16 -8.93 0.98 -13.37
CA ASP A 16 -10.05 1.58 -14.10
C ASP A 16 -11.15 0.58 -14.47
N ASP A 17 -10.87 -0.73 -14.41
CA ASP A 17 -11.74 -1.83 -14.81
C ASP A 17 -12.31 -2.64 -13.64
N ILE A 18 -12.39 -2.03 -12.45
CA ILE A 18 -12.91 -2.68 -11.24
C ILE A 18 -14.28 -2.16 -10.82
N GLU A 19 -15.03 -3.02 -10.14
CA GLU A 19 -16.23 -2.64 -9.39
C GLU A 19 -15.96 -2.75 -7.88
N ALA A 20 -16.23 -1.68 -7.14
CA ALA A 20 -16.05 -1.68 -5.70
C ALA A 20 -17.17 -2.48 -5.01
N ALA A 21 -16.81 -3.33 -4.05
CA ALA A 21 -17.79 -4.01 -3.22
C ALA A 21 -18.70 -2.99 -2.49
N PRO A 22 -19.96 -3.36 -2.17
CA PRO A 22 -20.82 -2.49 -1.37
C PRO A 22 -20.11 -2.03 -0.09
N GLU A 23 -20.27 -0.75 0.26
CA GLU A 23 -19.69 -0.13 1.46
C GLU A 23 -18.15 0.02 1.49
N TYR A 24 -17.44 -0.25 0.38
CA TYR A 24 -15.98 -0.21 0.31
C TYR A 24 -15.35 1.04 0.96
N LEU A 25 -15.80 2.24 0.57
CA LEU A 25 -15.29 3.49 1.13
C LEU A 25 -15.66 3.70 2.62
N ARG A 26 -16.82 3.20 3.06
CA ARG A 26 -17.20 3.27 4.48
C ARG A 26 -16.27 2.40 5.32
N ILE A 27 -15.96 1.21 4.85
CA ILE A 27 -15.02 0.28 5.50
C ILE A 27 -13.64 0.93 5.59
N ILE A 28 -13.11 1.48 4.49
CA ILE A 28 -11.82 2.18 4.47
C ILE A 28 -11.77 3.30 5.51
N ARG A 29 -12.78 4.18 5.54
CA ARG A 29 -12.83 5.30 6.52
C ARG A 29 -12.86 4.81 7.96
N ASN A 30 -13.64 3.78 8.25
CA ASN A 30 -13.71 3.19 9.58
C ASN A 30 -12.36 2.58 9.98
N TYR A 31 -11.67 1.92 9.04
CA TYR A 31 -10.38 1.29 9.30
C TYR A 31 -9.25 2.29 9.52
N ILE A 32 -9.26 3.42 8.79
CA ILE A 32 -8.38 4.57 9.04
C ILE A 32 -8.58 5.05 10.48
N LYS A 33 -9.83 5.30 10.89
CA LYS A 33 -10.15 5.79 12.23
C LYS A 33 -9.76 4.79 13.32
N PHE A 34 -10.01 3.50 13.09
CA PHE A 34 -9.65 2.44 14.02
C PHE A 34 -8.14 2.36 14.28
N ASN A 35 -7.32 2.70 13.27
CA ASN A 35 -5.86 2.66 13.36
C ASN A 35 -5.22 4.05 13.53
N GLU A 36 -5.98 5.08 13.94
CA GLU A 36 -5.46 6.45 14.04
C GLU A 36 -4.30 6.58 15.06
N GLU A 37 -4.33 5.79 16.13
CA GLU A 37 -3.31 5.79 17.18
C GLU A 37 -2.14 4.82 16.92
N ARG A 38 -2.24 3.96 15.89
CA ARG A 38 -1.22 2.95 15.58
C ARG A 38 -0.42 3.34 14.35
N PRO A 39 0.92 3.20 14.36
CA PRO A 39 1.70 3.40 13.15
C PRO A 39 1.42 2.28 12.14
N TRP A 40 1.11 2.65 10.91
CA TRP A 40 0.96 1.73 9.78
C TRP A 40 1.55 2.36 8.52
N PHE A 41 1.98 1.52 7.59
CA PHE A 41 2.53 1.94 6.29
C PHE A 41 1.54 1.75 5.15
N LEU A 42 0.88 0.60 5.14
CA LEU A 42 -0.05 0.18 4.12
C LEU A 42 -1.27 -0.44 4.82
N MET A 43 -2.46 -0.14 4.33
CA MET A 43 -3.68 -0.91 4.59
C MET A 43 -4.15 -1.52 3.29
N GLU A 44 -4.53 -2.79 3.34
CA GLU A 44 -4.95 -3.55 2.16
C GLU A 44 -6.44 -3.86 2.22
N PHE A 45 -7.12 -3.63 1.10
CA PHE A 45 -8.55 -3.89 0.93
C PHE A 45 -8.83 -4.71 -0.33
N SER A 46 -7.78 -5.33 -0.88
CA SER A 46 -7.82 -6.31 -1.96
C SER A 46 -6.60 -7.21 -1.85
N GLU A 47 -6.80 -8.51 -2.05
CA GLU A 47 -5.74 -9.52 -2.11
C GLU A 47 -5.03 -9.51 -3.48
N LEU A 48 -5.62 -8.84 -4.48
CA LEU A 48 -5.09 -8.80 -5.84
C LEU A 48 -4.02 -7.70 -5.97
N GLY A 49 -2.77 -8.11 -6.16
CA GLY A 49 -1.69 -7.24 -6.63
C GLY A 49 -1.60 -5.89 -5.90
N PHE A 50 -1.48 -4.81 -6.67
CA PHE A 50 -1.28 -3.44 -6.22
C PHE A 50 -2.58 -2.62 -6.09
N ILE A 51 -3.74 -3.24 -6.33
CA ILE A 51 -5.04 -2.57 -6.16
C ILE A 51 -5.52 -2.64 -4.71
N GLY A 52 -6.40 -1.70 -4.33
CA GLY A 52 -6.94 -1.63 -2.97
C GLY A 52 -5.88 -1.35 -1.91
N LYS A 53 -4.75 -0.75 -2.30
CA LYS A 53 -3.65 -0.39 -1.40
C LYS A 53 -3.77 1.06 -0.97
N LEU A 54 -3.93 1.27 0.33
CA LEU A 54 -4.08 2.60 0.93
C LEU A 54 -2.80 3.01 1.66
N PHE A 55 -2.28 4.18 1.27
CA PHE A 55 -1.09 4.77 1.86
C PHE A 55 -1.39 6.12 2.47
N ARG A 56 -0.64 6.50 3.51
CA ARG A 56 -0.58 7.91 3.94
C ARG A 56 0.25 8.69 2.93
N CYS A 57 -0.14 9.93 2.68
CA CYS A 57 0.56 10.78 1.70
C CYS A 57 2.06 10.95 2.01
N VAL A 58 2.45 10.95 3.28
CA VAL A 58 3.86 10.99 3.70
C VAL A 58 4.66 9.76 3.25
N ASP A 59 4.00 8.60 3.13
CA ASP A 59 4.60 7.32 2.77
C ASP A 59 4.62 7.08 1.24
N VAL A 60 3.72 7.74 0.49
CA VAL A 60 3.61 7.62 -0.98
C VAL A 60 4.93 7.94 -1.67
N LYS A 61 5.70 8.91 -1.17
CA LYS A 61 6.99 9.27 -1.77
C LYS A 61 7.97 8.08 -1.78
N ALA A 62 8.04 7.34 -0.67
CA ALA A 62 8.89 6.15 -0.59
C ALA A 62 8.45 5.10 -1.62
N VAL A 63 7.14 4.82 -1.71
CA VAL A 63 6.57 3.88 -2.68
C VAL A 63 6.91 4.30 -4.12
N THR A 64 6.69 5.57 -4.48
CA THR A 64 6.97 6.07 -5.84
C THR A 64 8.44 6.01 -6.20
N SER A 65 9.34 6.30 -5.25
CA SER A 65 10.78 6.22 -5.48
C SER A 65 11.22 4.77 -5.71
N THR A 66 10.71 3.82 -4.91
CA THR A 66 11.01 2.39 -5.10
C THR A 66 10.51 1.91 -6.47
N ILE A 67 9.29 2.28 -6.86
CA ILE A 67 8.77 1.97 -8.20
C ILE A 67 9.67 2.55 -9.29
N ALA A 68 10.06 3.82 -9.20
CA ALA A 68 10.93 4.47 -10.17
C ALA A 68 12.32 3.81 -10.29
N LEU A 69 12.84 3.24 -9.21
CA LEU A 69 14.11 2.52 -9.22
C LEU A 69 14.01 1.14 -9.90
N TYR A 70 12.89 0.44 -9.73
CA TYR A 70 12.78 -0.97 -10.09
C TYR A 70 11.82 -1.31 -11.25
N TYR A 71 11.06 -0.34 -11.78
CA TYR A 71 10.01 -0.59 -12.79
C TYR A 71 10.50 -1.31 -14.06
N ARG A 72 11.79 -1.23 -14.39
CA ARG A 72 12.38 -1.92 -15.57
C ARG A 72 12.74 -3.37 -15.29
N PHE A 73 12.77 -3.78 -14.03
CA PHE A 73 13.23 -5.11 -13.60
C PHE A 73 12.08 -6.00 -13.11
N LYS A 74 11.05 -5.40 -12.51
CA LYS A 74 9.94 -6.14 -11.90
C LYS A 74 8.60 -5.42 -12.12
N PRO A 75 7.48 -6.17 -12.21
CA PRO A 75 6.14 -5.60 -12.12
C PRO A 75 5.92 -4.83 -10.81
N VAL A 76 5.00 -3.87 -10.80
CA VAL A 76 4.75 -3.02 -9.63
C VAL A 76 4.32 -3.80 -8.39
N ASP A 77 3.57 -4.88 -8.56
CA ASP A 77 3.14 -5.75 -7.46
C ASP A 77 4.33 -6.37 -6.74
N TRP A 78 5.29 -6.88 -7.52
CA TRP A 78 6.51 -7.50 -6.99
C TRP A 78 7.43 -6.47 -6.34
N ILE A 79 7.48 -5.25 -6.89
CA ILE A 79 8.24 -4.15 -6.27
C ILE A 79 7.65 -3.78 -4.91
N LEU A 80 6.31 -3.72 -4.80
CA LEU A 80 5.65 -3.47 -3.52
C LEU A 80 5.94 -4.61 -2.53
N ASP A 81 5.81 -5.86 -2.95
CA ASP A 81 6.09 -7.03 -2.12
C ASP A 81 7.53 -7.01 -1.57
N ASP A 82 8.53 -6.81 -2.44
CA ASP A 82 9.94 -6.67 -2.03
C ASP A 82 10.14 -5.52 -1.02
N MET A 83 9.43 -4.41 -1.22
CA MET A 83 9.50 -3.25 -0.33
C MET A 83 8.92 -3.57 1.06
N LEU A 84 7.76 -4.23 1.11
CA LEU A 84 7.13 -4.65 2.36
C LEU A 84 8.01 -5.68 3.08
N ARG A 85 8.53 -6.66 2.35
CA ARG A 85 9.48 -7.65 2.86
C ARG A 85 10.70 -6.99 3.48
N SER A 86 11.30 -6.01 2.80
CA SER A 86 12.45 -5.27 3.31
C SER A 86 12.12 -4.40 4.54
N ARG A 87 10.87 -3.98 4.69
CA ARG A 87 10.40 -3.14 5.80
C ARG A 87 10.10 -3.94 7.07
N TYR A 88 9.58 -5.15 6.92
CA TYR A 88 9.01 -5.93 8.03
C TYR A 88 9.79 -7.20 8.37
N CYS A 89 10.52 -7.81 7.42
CA CYS A 89 11.32 -9.00 7.73
C CYS A 89 12.71 -8.66 8.28
N ALA A 90 13.17 -9.44 9.27
CA ALA A 90 14.59 -9.48 9.58
C ALA A 90 15.38 -10.34 8.57
N LEU A 91 16.69 -10.11 8.48
CA LEU A 91 17.57 -10.88 7.61
C LEU A 91 17.56 -12.37 8.01
N GLY A 92 17.21 -13.24 7.05
CA GLY A 92 17.19 -14.69 7.23
C GLY A 92 15.87 -15.25 7.76
N GLU A 93 14.86 -14.42 8.02
CA GLU A 93 13.53 -14.91 8.37
C GLU A 93 12.75 -15.40 7.15
N PRO A 94 12.04 -16.53 7.26
CA PRO A 94 11.14 -17.00 6.21
C PRO A 94 9.96 -16.04 6.04
N HIS A 95 9.47 -15.90 4.81
CA HIS A 95 8.49 -14.88 4.45
C HIS A 95 7.18 -15.01 5.25
N GLU A 96 6.75 -16.23 5.56
CA GLU A 96 5.48 -16.46 6.26
C GLU A 96 5.45 -15.85 7.66
N LYS A 97 6.62 -15.63 8.28
CA LYS A 97 6.72 -15.05 9.64
C LYS A 97 6.66 -13.52 9.67
N CYS A 98 6.80 -12.86 8.52
CA CYS A 98 6.85 -11.40 8.47
C CYS A 98 5.50 -10.73 8.17
N LEU A 99 4.48 -11.53 7.86
CA LEU A 99 3.15 -11.07 7.45
C LEU A 99 2.15 -11.02 8.63
N GLU A 100 2.62 -11.25 9.87
CA GLU A 100 1.83 -11.15 11.11
C GLU A 100 1.83 -9.74 11.72
#